data_AF-A0A0U9HXI4-F1
#
_entry.id   AF-A0A0U9HXI4-F1
#
_cell.length_a   1.000
_cell.length_b   1.000
_cell.length_c   1.000
_cell.angle_alpha   90.00
_cell.angle_beta   90.00
_cell.angle_gamma   90.00
#
_symmetry.space_group_name_H-M   'P 1'
#
loop_
_entity.id
_entity.type
_entity.pdbx_description
1 polymer ?
#
loop_
_entity_poly.entity_id
_entity_poly.type
_entity_poly.pdbx_seq_one_letter_code
_entity_poly.pdbx_strand_id
1 'polypeptide(L)'
;MKAITLLVCIMIMSIASSVFAAEAEHVGGDFKDWAFKIINFAILVFIIVKFLGKPIKNYFAQRKELIEKSIRESQEAKELAQKALQEVEEKLKLKDQEVQEILNTAKKIGEQEKMQIIQESEKMKEKILEQAKTNIEFEVKMAKDALRLEAAELAIQLSEQKLKEKITPEEQEKLLQESIKIIEGRKN
;
A
#
# COMPACT_ATOMS: atom_id res chain seq x y z
N MET A 1 -33.65 -0.12 -50.91
CA MET A 1 -33.24 0.99 -51.78
C MET A 1 -32.98 0.51 -53.21
N LYS A 2 -32.08 -0.46 -53.42
CA LYS A 2 -31.73 -1.00 -54.75
C LYS A 2 -32.93 -1.45 -55.61
N ALA A 3 -33.89 -2.20 -55.05
CA ALA A 3 -35.06 -2.68 -55.79
C ALA A 3 -36.05 -1.57 -56.23
N ILE A 4 -36.20 -0.50 -55.43
CA ILE A 4 -37.08 0.64 -55.75
C ILE A 4 -36.45 1.51 -56.82
N THR A 5 -35.14 1.78 -56.72
CA THR A 5 -34.39 2.47 -57.76
C THR A 5 -34.45 1.70 -59.09
N LEU A 6 -34.36 0.37 -59.04
CA LEU A 6 -34.42 -0.50 -60.22
C LEU A 6 -35.82 -0.48 -60.86
N LEU A 7 -36.90 -0.51 -60.06
CA LEU A 7 -38.28 -0.37 -60.54
C LEU A 7 -38.56 1.01 -61.16
N VAL A 8 -38.06 2.09 -60.55
CA VAL A 8 -38.18 3.46 -61.10
C VAL A 8 -37.37 3.58 -62.40
N CYS A 9 -36.17 3.01 -62.48
CA CYS A 9 -35.38 2.99 -63.71
C CYS A 9 -36.06 2.17 -64.82
N ILE A 10 -36.64 1.01 -64.50
CA ILE A 10 -37.43 0.22 -65.46
C ILE A 10 -38.65 1.01 -65.94
N MET A 11 -39.34 1.70 -65.04
CA MET A 11 -40.51 2.51 -65.38
C MET A 11 -40.14 3.72 -66.25
N ILE A 12 -39.02 4.40 -65.96
CA ILE A 12 -38.48 5.48 -66.79
C ILE A 12 -38.06 4.95 -68.18
N MET A 13 -37.41 3.79 -68.26
CA MET A 13 -37.06 3.14 -69.53
C MET A 13 -38.29 2.79 -70.36
N SER A 14 -39.34 2.26 -69.72
CA SER A 14 -40.57 1.88 -70.41
C SER A 14 -41.33 3.10 -70.96
N ILE A 15 -41.36 4.20 -70.21
CA ILE A 15 -41.93 5.48 -70.68
C ILE A 15 -41.08 6.05 -71.83
N ALA A 16 -39.75 5.99 -71.76
CA ALA A 16 -38.87 6.45 -72.84
C ALA A 16 -39.08 5.67 -74.15
N SER A 17 -39.29 4.35 -74.09
CA SER A 17 -39.61 3.53 -75.27
C SER A 17 -40.94 3.95 -75.93
N SER A 18 -41.95 4.29 -75.13
CA SER A 18 -43.24 4.76 -75.68
C SER A 18 -43.17 6.16 -76.31
N VAL A 19 -42.27 7.02 -75.83
CA VAL A 19 -42.01 8.35 -76.43
C VAL A 19 -41.23 8.22 -77.73
N PHE A 20 -40.25 7.30 -77.81
CA PHE A 20 -39.47 7.04 -79.02
C PHE A 20 -40.28 6.35 -80.12
N ALA A 21 -41.22 5.47 -79.76
CA ALA A 21 -42.14 4.85 -80.72
C ALA A 21 -43.18 5.83 -81.29
N ALA A 22 -43.48 6.93 -80.58
CA ALA A 22 -44.37 7.99 -81.04
C ALA A 22 -43.70 9.00 -82.00
N GLU A 23 -42.40 8.88 -82.27
CA GLU A 23 -41.67 9.75 -83.21
C GLU A 23 -41.80 9.31 -84.69
N ALA A 24 -42.46 8.18 -84.99
CA ALA A 24 -42.60 7.68 -86.36
C ALA A 24 -43.88 8.12 -87.10
N GLU A 25 -44.90 8.66 -86.42
CA GLU A 25 -46.08 9.25 -87.07
C GLU A 25 -46.56 10.49 -86.30
N HIS A 26 -46.70 11.61 -87.04
CA HIS A 26 -47.18 12.94 -86.63
C HIS A 26 -46.14 13.96 -86.10
N VAL A 27 -45.33 14.49 -87.02
CA VAL A 27 -44.82 15.86 -86.93
C VAL A 27 -45.95 16.82 -87.30
N GLY A 28 -46.84 17.08 -86.35
CA GLY A 28 -47.89 18.09 -86.46
C GLY A 28 -48.26 18.56 -85.06
N GLY A 29 -48.03 19.84 -84.75
CA GLY A 29 -48.19 20.40 -83.41
C GLY A 29 -49.64 20.39 -82.93
N ASP A 30 -50.08 19.26 -82.41
CA ASP A 30 -51.40 19.08 -81.83
C ASP A 30 -51.29 19.22 -80.30
N PHE A 31 -52.17 20.03 -79.70
CA PHE A 31 -52.22 20.29 -78.24
C PHE A 31 -52.29 18.98 -77.41
N LYS A 32 -52.81 17.93 -78.04
CA LYS A 32 -52.93 16.57 -77.51
C LYS A 32 -51.58 15.93 -77.19
N ASP A 33 -50.55 16.09 -78.04
CA ASP A 33 -49.23 15.49 -77.80
C ASP A 33 -48.48 16.16 -76.64
N TRP A 34 -48.63 17.47 -76.52
CA TRP A 34 -48.10 18.23 -75.39
C TRP A 34 -48.82 17.84 -74.08
N ALA A 35 -50.15 17.67 -74.12
CA ALA A 35 -50.92 17.20 -72.98
C ALA A 35 -50.51 15.79 -72.53
N PHE A 36 -50.28 14.85 -73.46
CA PHE A 36 -49.78 13.50 -73.13
C PHE A 36 -48.39 13.53 -72.47
N LYS A 37 -47.47 14.35 -72.96
CA LYS A 37 -46.14 14.53 -72.35
C LYS A 37 -46.24 15.07 -70.92
N ILE A 38 -47.14 16.03 -70.67
CA ILE A 38 -47.37 16.59 -69.33
C ILE A 38 -47.99 15.56 -68.39
N ILE A 39 -48.97 14.80 -68.86
CA ILE A 39 -49.62 13.76 -68.06
C ILE A 39 -48.60 12.67 -67.68
N ASN A 40 -47.77 12.23 -68.63
CA ASN A 40 -46.70 11.27 -68.35
C ASN A 40 -45.67 11.81 -67.35
N PHE A 41 -45.27 13.07 -67.48
CA PHE A 41 -44.37 13.71 -66.53
C PHE A 41 -45.01 13.83 -65.13
N ALA A 42 -46.30 14.18 -65.05
CA ALA A 42 -47.03 14.27 -63.80
C ALA A 42 -47.15 12.89 -63.11
N ILE A 43 -47.40 11.82 -63.87
CA ILE A 43 -47.41 10.44 -63.36
C ILE A 43 -46.04 10.05 -62.82
N LEU A 44 -44.96 10.37 -63.55
CA LEU A 44 -43.59 10.11 -63.10
C LEU A 44 -43.28 10.83 -61.77
N VAL A 45 -43.59 12.13 -61.69
CA VAL A 45 -43.39 12.93 -60.48
C VAL A 45 -44.21 12.37 -59.32
N PHE A 46 -45.46 11.97 -59.55
CA PHE A 46 -46.32 11.37 -58.52
C PHE A 46 -45.72 10.08 -57.96
N ILE A 47 -45.20 9.21 -58.82
CA ILE A 47 -44.56 7.96 -58.41
C ILE A 47 -43.27 8.23 -57.64
N ILE A 48 -42.45 9.17 -58.09
CA ILE A 48 -41.23 9.58 -57.38
C ILE A 48 -41.57 10.13 -55.99
N VAL A 49 -42.50 11.08 -55.87
CA VAL A 49 -42.85 11.66 -54.58
C VAL A 49 -43.43 10.61 -53.63
N LYS A 50 -44.30 9.72 -54.12
CA LYS A 50 -44.94 8.67 -53.31
C LYS A 50 -43.95 7.59 -52.85
N PHE A 51 -43.01 7.18 -53.69
CA PHE A 51 -42.06 6.10 -53.39
C PHE A 51 -40.72 6.56 -52.80
N LEU A 52 -40.15 7.69 -53.25
CA LEU A 52 -38.86 8.20 -52.77
C LEU A 52 -38.99 9.13 -51.55
N GLY A 53 -40.14 9.75 -51.30
CA GLY A 53 -40.33 10.65 -50.16
C GLY A 53 -40.07 9.97 -48.80
N LYS A 54 -40.59 8.75 -48.61
CA LYS A 54 -40.39 7.96 -47.38
C LYS A 54 -38.93 7.54 -47.14
N PRO A 55 -38.22 6.87 -48.08
CA PRO A 55 -36.84 6.45 -47.85
C PRO A 55 -35.86 7.61 -47.72
N ILE A 56 -36.05 8.72 -48.44
CA ILE A 56 -35.19 9.91 -48.33
C ILE A 56 -35.36 10.55 -46.94
N LYS A 57 -36.61 10.75 -46.50
CA LYS A 57 -36.88 11.29 -45.15
C LYS A 57 -36.30 10.41 -44.05
N ASN A 58 -36.45 9.08 -44.16
CA ASN A 58 -35.90 8.14 -43.20
C ASN A 58 -34.36 8.15 -43.18
N TYR A 59 -33.70 8.28 -44.33
CA TYR A 59 -32.23 8.37 -44.40
C TYR A 59 -31.71 9.62 -43.69
N PHE A 60 -32.33 10.78 -43.91
CA PHE A 60 -31.96 12.01 -43.20
C PHE A 60 -32.30 11.96 -41.71
N ALA A 61 -33.42 11.33 -41.33
CA ALA A 61 -33.76 11.12 -39.92
C ALA A 61 -32.73 10.23 -39.21
N GLN A 62 -32.36 9.09 -39.80
CA GLN A 62 -31.33 8.20 -39.25
C GLN A 62 -29.96 8.88 -39.16
N ARG A 63 -29.57 9.67 -40.17
CA ARG A 63 -28.33 10.45 -40.12
C ARG A 63 -28.33 11.45 -38.97
N LYS A 64 -29.45 12.16 -38.75
CA LYS A 64 -29.59 13.10 -37.63
C LYS A 64 -29.50 12.37 -36.28
N GLU A 65 -30.24 11.28 -36.13
CA GLU A 65 -30.24 10.47 -34.91
C GLU A 65 -28.85 9.90 -34.59
N LEU A 66 -28.11 9.42 -35.59
CA LEU A 66 -26.74 8.94 -35.41
C LEU A 66 -25.78 10.05 -34.96
N ILE A 67 -25.89 11.24 -35.53
CA ILE A 67 -25.05 12.39 -35.15
C ILE A 67 -25.40 12.84 -33.72
N GLU A 68 -26.70 12.97 -33.41
CA GLU A 68 -27.17 13.33 -32.07
C GLU A 68 -26.72 12.31 -31.03
N LYS A 69 -26.85 11.02 -31.34
CA LYS A 69 -26.38 9.93 -30.48
C LYS A 69 -24.87 10.00 -30.27
N SER A 70 -24.08 10.19 -31.33
CA SER A 70 -22.62 10.29 -31.23
C SER A 70 -22.17 11.50 -30.41
N ILE A 71 -22.84 12.65 -30.55
CA ILE A 71 -22.56 13.85 -29.75
C ILE A 71 -22.91 13.60 -28.28
N ARG A 72 -24.08 13.02 -28.00
CA ARG A 72 -24.50 12.69 -26.63
C ARG A 72 -23.56 11.69 -25.97
N GLU A 73 -23.20 10.61 -26.66
CA GLU A 73 -22.24 9.63 -26.16
C GLU A 73 -20.87 10.26 -25.87
N SER A 74 -20.41 11.17 -26.73
CA SER A 74 -19.15 11.88 -26.52
C SER A 74 -19.20 12.84 -25.32
N GLN A 75 -20.35 13.50 -25.11
CA GLN A 75 -20.57 14.37 -23.95
C GLN A 75 -20.65 13.57 -22.65
N GLU A 76 -21.41 12.47 -22.64
CA GLU A 76 -21.50 11.55 -21.50
C GLU A 76 -20.14 10.95 -21.16
N ALA A 77 -19.37 10.50 -22.16
CA ALA A 77 -18.02 9.99 -21.97
C ALA A 77 -17.07 11.05 -21.38
N LYS A 78 -17.18 12.30 -21.84
CA LYS A 78 -16.39 13.42 -21.30
C LYS A 78 -16.77 13.73 -19.85
N GLU A 79 -18.07 13.74 -19.53
CA GLU A 79 -18.54 14.00 -18.18
C GLU A 79 -18.13 12.88 -17.22
N LEU A 80 -18.24 11.61 -17.64
CA LEU A 80 -17.76 10.47 -16.86
C LEU A 80 -16.25 10.52 -16.64
N ALA A 81 -15.48 10.87 -17.67
CA ALA A 81 -14.03 11.03 -17.55
C ALA A 81 -13.66 12.18 -16.58
N GLN A 82 -14.38 13.30 -16.63
CA GLN A 82 -14.18 14.42 -15.69
C GLN A 82 -14.53 14.03 -14.25
N LYS A 83 -15.63 13.32 -14.03
CA LYS A 83 -16.00 12.80 -12.70
C LYS A 83 -14.96 11.81 -12.18
N ALA A 84 -14.51 10.87 -13.01
CA ALA A 84 -13.47 9.93 -12.65
C ALA A 84 -12.14 10.63 -12.31
N LEU A 85 -11.76 11.67 -13.06
CA LEU A 85 -10.58 12.48 -12.76
C LEU A 85 -10.70 13.16 -11.40
N GLN A 86 -11.84 13.80 -11.12
CA GLN A 86 -12.11 14.46 -9.84
C GLN A 86 -12.05 13.47 -8.67
N GLU A 87 -12.70 12.30 -8.81
CA GLU A 87 -12.64 11.25 -7.78
C GLU A 87 -11.21 10.75 -7.54
N VAL A 88 -10.40 10.60 -8.59
CA VAL A 88 -9.00 10.19 -8.46
C VAL A 88 -8.18 11.29 -7.79
N GLU A 89 -8.36 12.55 -8.16
CA GLU A 89 -7.69 13.69 -7.51
C GLU A 89 -8.05 13.81 -6.03
N GLU A 90 -9.32 13.62 -5.67
CA GLU A 90 -9.77 13.60 -4.28
C GLU A 90 -9.16 12.42 -3.52
N LYS A 91 -9.17 11.21 -4.10
CA LYS A 91 -8.53 10.04 -3.51
C LYS A 91 -7.03 10.24 -3.32
N LEU A 92 -6.34 10.86 -4.28
CA LEU A 92 -4.91 11.17 -4.16
C LEU A 92 -4.66 12.17 -3.04
N LYS A 93 -5.43 13.25 -2.93
CA LYS A 93 -5.32 14.21 -1.82
C LYS A 93 -5.53 13.57 -0.46
N LEU A 94 -6.53 12.69 -0.33
CA LEU A 94 -6.78 11.94 0.90
C LEU A 94 -5.60 11.00 1.22
N LYS A 95 -5.02 10.35 0.21
CA LYS A 95 -3.83 9.50 0.39
C LYS A 95 -2.60 10.29 0.79
N ASP A 96 -2.38 11.48 0.24
CA ASP A 96 -1.28 12.35 0.63
C ASP A 96 -1.42 12.79 2.09
N GLN A 97 -2.64 13.11 2.54
CA GLN A 97 -2.92 13.42 3.95
C GLN A 97 -2.64 12.23 4.85
N GLU A 98 -3.12 11.03 4.49
CA GLU A 98 -2.87 9.79 5.23
C GLU A 98 -1.37 9.49 5.33
N VAL A 99 -0.60 9.67 4.25
CA VAL A 99 0.86 9.51 4.26
C VAL A 99 1.53 10.51 5.21
N GLN A 100 1.11 11.77 5.20
CA GLN A 100 1.65 12.77 6.14
C GLN A 100 1.32 12.42 7.60
N GLU A 101 0.11 11.94 7.88
CA GLU A 101 -0.27 11.46 9.21
C GLU A 101 0.56 10.24 9.65
N ILE A 102 0.77 9.27 8.76
CA ILE A 102 1.62 8.11 9.02
C ILE A 102 3.05 8.56 9.32
N LEU A 103 3.63 9.47 8.53
CA LEU A 103 4.99 9.97 8.75
C LEU A 103 5.12 10.73 10.08
N ASN A 104 4.14 11.55 10.44
CA ASN A 104 4.12 12.28 11.71
C ASN A 104 3.99 11.32 12.90
N THR A 105 3.13 10.31 12.78
CA THR A 105 2.94 9.28 13.80
C THR A 105 4.21 8.45 13.97
N ALA A 106 4.84 8.02 12.88
CA ALA A 106 6.09 7.27 12.90
C ALA A 106 7.22 8.06 13.55
N LYS A 107 7.35 9.36 13.25
CA LYS A 107 8.32 10.24 13.94
C LYS A 107 8.07 10.32 15.44
N LYS A 108 6.81 10.54 15.84
CA LYS A 108 6.43 10.62 17.26
C LYS A 108 6.71 9.32 18.00
N ILE A 109 6.36 8.17 17.42
CA ILE A 109 6.66 6.85 17.99
C ILE A 109 8.18 6.66 18.10
N GLY A 110 8.93 6.97 17.04
CA GLY A 110 10.39 6.85 17.05
C GLY A 110 11.07 7.74 18.10
N GLU A 111 10.58 8.96 18.30
CA GLU A 111 11.07 9.85 19.36
C GLU A 111 10.74 9.31 20.76
N GLN A 112 9.52 8.80 20.97
CA GLN A 112 9.11 8.20 22.23
C GLN A 112 9.93 6.94 22.55
N GLU A 113 10.10 6.06 21.57
CA GLU A 113 10.89 4.83 21.70
C GLU A 113 12.36 5.14 21.98
N LYS A 114 12.94 6.13 21.29
CA LYS A 114 14.29 6.61 21.58
C LYS A 114 14.43 7.09 23.03
N MET A 115 13.46 7.88 23.52
CA MET A 115 13.48 8.34 24.92
C MET A 115 13.37 7.16 25.90
N GLN A 116 12.49 6.19 25.62
CA GLN A 116 12.33 5.00 26.45
C GLN A 116 13.61 4.16 26.50
N ILE A 117 14.24 3.91 25.34
CA ILE A 117 15.50 3.16 25.26
C ILE A 117 16.60 3.87 26.05
N ILE A 118 16.71 5.20 25.95
CA ILE A 118 17.70 5.97 26.72
C ILE A 118 17.43 5.83 28.22
N GLN A 119 16.19 6.02 28.67
CA GLN A 119 15.82 5.90 30.09
C GLN A 119 16.05 4.49 30.63
N GLU A 120 15.71 3.46 29.87
CA GLU A 120 15.94 2.06 30.26
C GLU A 120 17.43 1.73 30.30
N SER A 121 18.20 2.25 29.34
CA SER A 121 19.66 2.10 29.31
C SER A 121 20.33 2.77 30.51
N GLU A 122 19.88 3.97 30.89
CA GLU A 122 20.37 4.68 32.08
C GLU A 122 20.06 3.89 33.36
N LYS A 123 18.82 3.42 33.52
CA LYS A 123 18.43 2.55 34.66
C LYS A 123 19.25 1.26 34.69
N MET A 124 19.47 0.63 33.54
CA MET A 124 20.26 -0.60 33.45
C MET A 124 21.73 -0.32 33.81
N LYS A 125 22.29 0.78 33.34
CA LYS A 125 23.64 1.22 33.71
C LYS A 125 23.77 1.42 35.22
N GLU A 126 22.83 2.12 35.85
CA GLU A 126 22.82 2.33 37.30
C GLU A 126 22.76 1.01 38.06
N LYS A 127 21.87 0.11 37.64
CA LYS A 127 21.73 -1.23 38.23
C LYS A 127 23.01 -2.07 38.10
N ILE A 128 23.67 -2.01 36.94
CA ILE A 128 24.95 -2.71 36.72
C ILE A 128 26.03 -2.14 37.64
N LEU A 129 26.11 -0.81 37.78
CA LEU A 129 27.08 -0.16 38.67
C LEU A 129 26.83 -0.50 40.14
N GLU A 130 25.58 -0.53 40.57
CA GLU A 130 25.20 -0.94 41.92
C GLU A 130 25.58 -2.40 42.18
N GLN A 131 25.21 -3.31 41.28
CA GLN A 131 25.57 -4.72 41.39
C GLN A 131 27.09 -4.93 41.39
N ALA A 132 27.83 -4.20 40.55
CA ALA A 132 29.29 -4.27 40.52
C ALA A 132 29.90 -3.81 41.85
N LYS A 133 29.39 -2.72 42.46
CA LYS A 133 29.84 -2.26 43.78
C LYS A 133 29.57 -3.31 44.85
N THR A 134 28.37 -3.87 44.90
CA THR A 134 28.02 -4.93 45.87
C THR A 134 28.90 -6.16 45.70
N ASN A 135 29.17 -6.57 44.45
CA ASN A 135 30.05 -7.70 44.17
C ASN A 135 31.49 -7.41 44.61
N ILE A 136 32.02 -6.22 44.33
CA ILE A 136 33.36 -5.79 44.77
C ILE A 136 33.45 -5.80 46.30
N GLU A 137 32.46 -5.25 47.00
CA GLU A 137 32.44 -5.25 48.47
C GLU A 137 32.44 -6.68 49.03
N PHE A 138 31.66 -7.57 48.43
CA PHE A 138 31.61 -8.98 48.79
C PHE A 138 32.95 -9.69 48.54
N GLU A 139 33.55 -9.50 47.37
CA GLU A 139 34.86 -10.07 47.02
C GLU A 139 35.97 -9.55 47.94
N VAL A 140 35.98 -8.25 48.24
CA VAL A 140 36.94 -7.64 49.17
C VAL A 140 36.79 -8.24 50.58
N LYS A 141 35.56 -8.48 51.04
CA LYS A 141 35.33 -9.13 52.33
C LYS A 141 35.86 -10.57 52.32
N MET A 142 35.54 -11.35 51.29
CA MET A 142 36.03 -12.72 51.12
C MET A 142 37.56 -12.78 51.07
N ALA A 143 38.20 -11.87 50.33
CA ALA A 143 39.66 -11.78 50.26
C ALA A 143 40.29 -11.43 51.62
N LYS A 144 39.69 -10.50 52.38
CA LYS A 144 40.16 -10.18 53.73
C LYS A 144 40.05 -11.36 54.68
N ASP A 145 38.96 -12.10 54.62
CA ASP A 145 38.74 -13.26 55.49
C ASP A 145 39.69 -14.42 55.12
N ALA A 146 39.95 -14.63 53.82
CA ALA A 146 40.97 -15.58 53.35
C ALA A 146 42.39 -15.20 53.85
N LEU A 147 42.79 -13.93 53.73
CA LEU A 147 44.08 -13.44 54.22
C LEU A 147 44.22 -13.58 55.74
N ARG A 148 43.13 -13.37 56.50
CA ARG A 148 43.14 -13.60 57.96
C ARG A 148 43.37 -15.05 58.31
N LEU A 149 42.74 -15.97 57.58
CA LEU A 149 42.89 -17.41 57.79
C LEU A 149 44.32 -17.85 57.48
N GLU A 150 44.88 -17.41 56.36
CA GLU A 150 46.26 -17.69 55.96
C GLU A 150 47.29 -17.10 56.96
N ALA A 151 47.06 -15.87 57.44
CA ALA A 151 47.90 -15.26 58.47
C ALA A 151 47.82 -16.00 59.82
N ALA A 152 46.65 -16.49 60.20
CA ALA A 152 46.47 -17.29 61.41
C ALA A 152 47.20 -18.64 61.30
N GLU A 153 47.10 -19.30 60.15
CA GLU A 153 47.82 -20.55 59.87
C GLU A 153 49.34 -20.35 59.91
N LEU A 154 49.86 -19.30 59.28
CA LEU A 154 51.28 -18.97 59.32
C LEU A 154 51.77 -18.64 60.74
N ALA A 155 50.95 -17.92 61.53
CA ALA A 155 51.28 -17.61 62.92
C ALA A 155 51.32 -18.87 63.81
N ILE A 156 50.42 -19.83 63.59
CA ILE A 156 50.43 -21.13 64.27
C ILE A 156 51.69 -21.90 63.86
N GLN A 157 52.00 -22.00 62.57
CA GLN A 157 53.20 -22.68 62.08
C GLN A 157 54.50 -22.08 62.67
N LEU A 158 54.62 -20.76 62.68
CA LEU A 158 55.78 -20.07 63.29
C LEU A 158 55.87 -20.32 64.79
N SER A 159 54.73 -20.34 65.48
CA SER A 159 54.66 -20.62 66.91
C SER A 159 55.06 -22.07 67.21
N GLU A 160 54.59 -23.04 66.42
CA GLU A 160 55.00 -24.44 66.52
C GLU A 160 56.50 -24.61 66.27
N GLN A 161 57.05 -23.93 65.26
CA GLN A 161 58.47 -24.01 64.94
C GLN A 161 59.33 -23.42 66.06
N LYS A 162 58.98 -22.24 66.58
CA LYS A 162 59.65 -21.65 67.75
C LYS A 162 59.51 -22.50 69.01
N LEU A 163 58.35 -23.13 69.23
CA LEU A 163 58.12 -24.00 70.38
C LEU A 163 58.99 -25.27 70.29
N LYS A 164 59.12 -25.86 69.09
CA LYS A 164 60.04 -26.98 68.85
C LYS A 164 61.50 -26.61 69.09
N GLU A 165 61.91 -25.40 68.72
CA GLU A 165 63.29 -24.90 68.95
C GLU A 165 63.59 -24.60 70.43
N LYS A 166 62.57 -24.22 71.23
CA LYS A 166 62.72 -23.82 72.63
C LYS A 166 62.39 -24.90 73.67
N ILE A 167 61.87 -26.06 73.29
CA ILE A 167 61.63 -27.15 74.24
C ILE A 167 62.98 -27.73 74.68
N THR A 168 63.41 -27.31 75.88
CA THR A 168 64.48 -27.96 76.64
C THR A 168 63.87 -28.92 77.68
N PRO A 169 64.64 -29.90 78.20
CA PRO A 169 64.16 -30.80 79.25
C PRO A 169 63.64 -30.06 80.50
N GLU A 170 64.23 -28.91 80.82
CA GLU A 170 63.88 -28.07 81.97
C GLU A 170 62.53 -27.36 81.77
N GLU A 171 62.21 -26.89 80.55
CA GLU A 171 60.90 -26.32 80.22
C GLU A 171 59.79 -27.38 80.27
N GLN A 172 60.06 -28.62 79.84
CA GLN A 172 59.08 -29.72 79.91
C GLN A 172 58.70 -30.08 81.35
N GLU A 173 59.67 -30.12 82.26
CA GLU A 173 59.42 -30.41 83.68
C GLU A 173 58.60 -29.29 84.34
N LYS A 174 58.87 -28.03 83.99
CA LYS A 174 58.11 -26.86 84.46
C LYS A 174 56.66 -26.87 83.98
N LEU A 175 56.42 -27.22 82.70
CA LEU A 175 55.08 -27.37 82.14
C LEU A 175 54.30 -28.53 82.78
N LEU A 176 54.96 -29.65 83.11
CA LEU A 176 54.36 -30.77 83.84
C LEU A 176 53.91 -30.36 85.23
N GLN A 177 54.76 -29.65 85.99
CA GLN A 177 54.40 -29.16 87.33
C GLN A 177 53.24 -28.16 87.29
N GLU A 178 53.21 -27.27 86.29
CA GLU A 178 52.12 -26.30 86.11
C GLU A 178 50.80 -26.97 85.69
N SER A 179 50.86 -27.99 84.83
CA SER A 179 49.69 -28.81 84.43
C SER A 179 49.08 -29.56 85.61
N ILE A 180 49.92 -30.14 86.48
CA ILE A 180 49.48 -30.81 87.71
C ILE A 180 48.80 -29.81 88.64
N LYS A 181 49.36 -28.61 88.79
CA LYS A 181 48.80 -27.55 89.64
C LYS A 181 47.44 -27.04 89.15
N ILE A 182 47.22 -26.94 87.84
CA ILE A 182 45.92 -26.55 87.25
C ILE A 182 44.86 -27.64 87.50
N ILE A 183 45.24 -28.92 87.42
CA ILE A 183 44.33 -30.03 87.67
C ILE A 183 43.98 -30.15 89.16
N GLU A 184 44.94 -29.91 90.05
CA GLU A 184 44.69 -29.84 91.50
C GLU A 184 43.83 -28.62 91.88
N GLY A 185 44.01 -27.47 91.23
CA GLY A 185 43.21 -26.27 91.44
C GLY A 185 41.76 -26.35 90.94
N ARG A 186 41.42 -27.29 90.05
CA ARG A 186 40.05 -27.55 89.58
C ARG A 186 39.29 -28.56 90.47
N LYS A 187 39.98 -29.21 91.41
CA LYS A 187 39.40 -30.24 92.30
C LYS A 187 38.89 -29.70 93.64
N ASN A 188 38.94 -28.37 93.83
CA ASN A 188 38.32 -27.64 94.94
C ASN A 188 37.20 -26.74 94.43
#